data_AF-F4B020-F1
#
_entry.id   AF-F4B020-F1
#
_cell.length_a   1.000
_cell.length_b   1.000
_cell.length_c   1.000
_cell.angle_alpha   90.00
_cell.angle_beta   90.00
_cell.angle_gamma   90.00
#
_symmetry.space_group_name_H-M   'P 1'
#
loop_
_entity.id
_entity.type
_entity.pdbx_description
1 polymer ?
#
loop_
_entity_poly.entity_id
_entity_poly.type
_entity_poly.pdbx_seq_one_letter_code
_entity_poly.pdbx_strand_id
1 'polypeptide(L)'
;MIRKKIKSKVNALVRNNITKETVKEKLSHAPGHVIYTGNKAQKAVSIDVFDYNDDYLDEETLARLEEYHKDTDEKTVTWININGLSDTVALTQIAERYKLHPLVMEDVANTSQRPKLDEYSDHLFIVFKMLYYDDQNQLNVEHISLILGKTYLICLQEYDGDVFDGVRERIRHAKGRVRSNGADYLTYAIMDAVIDHYFIIIEQLSNKIEELEDKIYTDNSQNYSQEIQTLKKEVIQVRRSIFPLREVVNKLEKVENHLVLKKTQVFVRDLYDHTIQVIETVEVYRDTIAGLMDMNSTNIANRMNEVMKVLTIIATIFIPMTFLAGIYGMNFEHIPELAIKDGYYYFWGAMIVIFVASLVYFKRKKWL
;
A
#
# COMPACT_ATOMS: atom_id res chain seq x y z
N MET A 1 -25.41 -8.30 14.65
CA MET A 1 -24.17 -8.38 15.46
C MET A 1 -23.09 -9.33 14.92
N ILE A 2 -23.43 -10.33 14.09
CA ILE A 2 -22.48 -11.35 13.58
C ILE A 2 -21.60 -10.86 12.40
N ARG A 3 -22.10 -9.91 11.58
CA ARG A 3 -21.33 -9.32 10.47
C ARG A 3 -20.17 -8.39 10.91
N LYS A 4 -20.19 -7.83 12.13
CA LYS A 4 -19.10 -6.98 12.66
C LYS A 4 -17.88 -7.79 13.13
N LYS A 5 -18.07 -9.06 13.56
CA LYS A 5 -16.98 -9.96 13.97
C LYS A 5 -16.21 -10.58 12.79
N ILE A 6 -16.80 -10.61 11.59
CA ILE A 6 -16.13 -11.11 10.39
C ILE A 6 -15.20 -10.03 9.81
N LYS A 7 -15.63 -8.76 9.77
CA LYS A 7 -14.76 -7.64 9.34
C LYS A 7 -13.54 -7.42 10.25
N SER A 8 -13.62 -7.72 11.56
CA SER A 8 -12.45 -7.60 12.45
C SER A 8 -11.46 -8.77 12.32
N LYS A 9 -11.88 -9.93 11.78
CA LYS A 9 -10.98 -11.04 11.45
C LYS A 9 -10.30 -10.85 10.09
N VAL A 10 -10.98 -10.21 9.13
CA VAL A 10 -10.41 -9.89 7.82
C VAL A 10 -9.35 -8.78 7.93
N ASN A 11 -9.57 -7.76 8.77
CA ASN A 11 -8.57 -6.71 9.00
C ASN A 11 -7.34 -7.15 9.84
N ALA A 12 -7.33 -8.39 10.36
CA ALA A 12 -6.17 -8.98 11.00
C ALA A 12 -5.25 -9.74 10.04
N LEU A 13 -5.66 -9.92 8.77
CA LEU A 13 -4.94 -10.69 7.75
C LEU A 13 -3.99 -9.86 6.88
N VAL A 14 -3.96 -8.53 7.03
CA VAL A 14 -3.03 -7.62 6.32
C VAL A 14 -1.82 -7.25 7.19
N ARG A 15 -1.54 -8.00 8.26
CA ARG A 15 -0.24 -7.87 8.92
C ARG A 15 0.80 -8.54 8.03
N ASN A 16 1.90 -7.82 7.76
CA ASN A 16 3.22 -8.43 7.55
C ASN A 16 3.48 -9.41 8.69
N ASN A 17 3.01 -10.65 8.54
CA ASN A 17 3.15 -11.72 9.51
C ASN A 17 4.04 -12.75 8.86
N ILE A 18 5.35 -12.55 9.00
CA ILE A 18 6.20 -13.70 9.30
C ILE A 18 5.53 -14.33 10.54
N THR A 19 5.05 -15.56 10.46
CA THR A 19 4.45 -16.20 11.63
C THR A 19 5.50 -16.24 12.74
N LYS A 20 5.10 -16.12 14.01
CA LYS A 20 6.06 -16.24 15.13
C LYS A 20 6.88 -17.54 15.04
N GLU A 21 6.33 -18.55 14.38
CA GLU A 21 6.98 -19.82 14.04
C GLU A 21 8.10 -19.66 13.01
N THR A 22 7.89 -18.98 11.87
CA THR A 22 8.98 -18.75 10.87
C THR A 22 10.11 -17.89 11.44
N VAL A 23 9.81 -16.90 12.29
CA VAL A 23 10.86 -16.13 12.99
C VAL A 23 11.67 -17.02 13.95
N LYS A 24 10.98 -17.92 14.67
CA LYS A 24 11.62 -18.83 15.62
C LYS A 24 12.44 -19.90 14.91
N GLU A 25 11.97 -20.42 13.78
CA GLU A 25 12.74 -21.31 12.91
C GLU A 25 13.98 -20.60 12.38
N LYS A 26 13.86 -19.39 11.82
CA LYS A 26 15.01 -18.63 11.33
C LYS A 26 16.08 -18.39 12.40
N LEU A 27 15.67 -18.09 13.65
CA LEU A 27 16.60 -17.92 14.78
C LEU A 27 17.30 -19.21 15.24
N SER A 28 16.80 -20.39 14.84
CA SER A 28 17.32 -21.69 15.27
C SER A 28 18.37 -22.28 14.31
N HIS A 29 18.54 -21.70 13.12
CA HIS A 29 19.47 -22.19 12.09
C HIS A 29 20.70 -21.29 11.94
N ALA A 30 21.80 -21.86 11.45
CA ALA A 30 22.98 -21.11 11.07
C ALA A 30 22.69 -20.19 9.86
N PRO A 31 23.41 -19.06 9.70
CA PRO A 31 23.29 -18.19 8.53
C PRO A 31 23.42 -18.98 7.22
N GLY A 32 22.59 -18.67 6.22
CA GLY A 32 22.57 -19.34 4.92
C GLY A 32 21.56 -20.48 4.76
N HIS A 33 20.72 -20.76 5.76
CA HIS A 33 19.62 -21.74 5.64
C HIS A 33 18.41 -21.12 4.91
N VAL A 34 17.94 -21.77 3.85
CA VAL A 34 16.83 -21.28 3.02
C VAL A 34 15.49 -21.62 3.70
N ILE A 35 14.76 -20.59 4.14
CA ILE A 35 13.42 -20.73 4.74
C ILE A 35 12.51 -19.72 4.04
N TYR A 36 11.50 -20.21 3.32
CA TYR A 36 10.51 -19.35 2.67
C TYR A 36 9.64 -18.67 3.73
N THR A 37 9.63 -17.34 3.76
CA THR A 37 8.85 -16.55 4.74
C THR A 37 7.58 -15.91 4.17
N GLY A 38 7.25 -16.18 2.90
CA GLY A 38 6.06 -15.66 2.26
C GLY A 38 4.78 -16.44 2.58
N ASN A 39 3.64 -15.84 2.25
CA ASN A 39 2.30 -16.35 2.57
C ASN A 39 1.53 -16.84 1.34
N LYS A 40 2.16 -16.86 0.15
CA LYS A 40 1.51 -17.30 -1.08
C LYS A 40 1.51 -18.84 -1.14
N ALA A 41 0.40 -19.43 -1.60
CA ALA A 41 0.19 -20.87 -1.57
C ALA A 41 1.23 -21.62 -2.42
N GLN A 42 1.67 -22.79 -1.95
CA GLN A 42 2.57 -23.70 -2.68
C GLN A 42 1.97 -24.02 -4.06
N LYS A 43 2.57 -23.46 -5.11
CA LYS A 43 2.40 -23.90 -6.49
C LYS A 43 3.66 -24.62 -6.94
N ALA A 44 3.52 -25.45 -7.97
CA ALA A 44 4.66 -26.03 -8.66
C ALA A 44 5.51 -24.91 -9.25
N VAL A 45 6.84 -25.05 -9.18
CA VAL A 45 7.75 -24.09 -9.80
C VAL A 45 7.52 -24.06 -11.30
N SER A 46 7.40 -22.86 -11.87
CA SER A 46 7.41 -22.65 -13.32
C SER A 46 8.67 -21.90 -13.68
N ILE A 47 9.39 -22.36 -14.69
CA ILE A 47 10.63 -21.74 -15.14
C ILE A 47 10.48 -21.38 -16.61
N ASP A 48 10.44 -20.09 -16.92
CA ASP A 48 10.43 -19.60 -18.30
C ASP A 48 11.83 -19.12 -18.66
N VAL A 49 12.37 -19.62 -19.77
CA VAL A 49 13.69 -19.28 -20.24
C VAL A 49 13.60 -18.63 -21.61
N PHE A 50 14.21 -17.45 -21.75
CA PHE A 50 14.38 -16.77 -23.03
C PHE A 50 15.88 -16.70 -23.32
N ASP A 51 16.36 -17.39 -24.35
CA ASP A 51 17.72 -17.25 -24.84
C ASP A 51 17.71 -16.51 -26.17
N TYR A 52 18.39 -15.35 -26.23
CA TYR A 52 18.26 -14.48 -27.39
C TYR A 52 19.52 -13.70 -27.72
N ASN A 53 19.60 -13.28 -28.97
CA ASN A 53 20.46 -12.22 -29.47
C ASN A 53 19.69 -11.40 -30.52
N ASP A 54 20.36 -10.58 -31.32
CA ASP A 54 19.73 -9.76 -32.36
C ASP A 54 18.83 -10.55 -33.33
N ASP A 55 19.26 -11.75 -33.74
CA ASP A 55 18.62 -12.53 -34.80
C ASP A 55 17.92 -13.80 -34.29
N TYR A 56 18.41 -14.36 -33.19
CA TYR A 56 17.93 -15.60 -32.57
C TYR A 56 17.10 -15.35 -31.30
N LEU A 57 16.02 -16.10 -31.16
CA LEU A 57 15.25 -16.23 -29.93
C LEU A 57 14.80 -17.67 -29.79
N ASP A 58 15.03 -18.21 -28.61
CA ASP A 58 14.48 -19.47 -28.14
C ASP A 58 13.78 -19.26 -26.81
N GLU A 59 12.59 -19.83 -26.69
CA GLU A 59 11.70 -19.65 -25.54
C GLU A 59 11.20 -21.02 -25.10
N GLU A 60 11.55 -21.40 -23.88
CA GLU A 60 11.18 -22.68 -23.29
C GLU A 60 10.54 -22.47 -21.91
N THR A 61 9.46 -23.21 -21.63
CA THR A 61 8.89 -23.31 -20.28
C THR A 61 9.19 -24.70 -19.73
N LEU A 62 9.86 -24.75 -18.59
CA LEU A 62 10.39 -25.95 -17.96
C LEU A 62 9.79 -26.15 -16.57
N ALA A 63 9.64 -27.41 -16.18
CA ALA A 63 9.20 -27.76 -14.82
C ALA A 63 10.37 -27.81 -13.85
N ARG A 64 11.59 -28.07 -14.34
CA ARG A 64 12.80 -28.18 -13.53
C ARG A 64 13.98 -27.53 -14.24
N LEU A 65 14.82 -26.83 -13.47
CA LEU A 65 16.00 -26.16 -14.02
C LEU A 65 17.03 -27.15 -14.61
N GLU A 66 17.01 -28.39 -14.13
CA GLU A 66 17.85 -29.50 -14.61
C GLU A 66 17.63 -29.80 -16.09
N GLU A 67 16.42 -29.52 -16.60
CA GLU A 67 16.03 -29.72 -17.99
C GLU A 67 16.63 -28.66 -18.91
N TYR A 68 16.98 -27.48 -18.37
CA TYR A 68 17.59 -26.42 -19.16
C TYR A 68 19.07 -26.70 -19.39
N HIS A 69 19.45 -26.95 -20.64
CA HIS A 69 20.84 -27.07 -21.05
C HIS A 69 21.18 -25.93 -22.01
N LYS A 70 21.94 -24.94 -21.52
CA LYS A 70 22.50 -23.91 -22.38
C LYS A 70 23.66 -24.48 -23.19
N ASP A 71 23.51 -24.55 -24.51
CA ASP A 71 24.66 -24.71 -25.39
C ASP A 71 25.57 -23.48 -25.24
N THR A 72 26.85 -23.74 -25.02
CA THR A 72 27.84 -22.79 -24.48
C THR A 72 28.30 -21.74 -25.49
N ASP A 73 27.36 -21.08 -26.17
CA ASP A 73 27.68 -19.95 -27.02
C ASP A 73 27.59 -18.65 -26.20
N GLU A 74 28.73 -17.98 -26.01
CA GLU A 74 28.84 -16.72 -25.25
C GLU A 74 28.12 -15.52 -25.93
N LYS A 75 27.39 -15.76 -27.02
CA LYS A 75 26.81 -14.72 -27.89
C LYS A 75 25.33 -14.43 -27.61
N THR A 76 24.68 -15.18 -26.73
CA THR A 76 23.27 -14.97 -26.36
C THR A 76 23.13 -14.50 -24.92
N VAL A 77 22.09 -13.69 -24.70
CA VAL A 77 21.61 -13.29 -23.37
C VAL A 77 20.51 -14.26 -22.96
N THR A 78 20.64 -14.84 -21.78
CA THR A 78 19.64 -15.75 -21.22
C THR A 78 18.88 -15.09 -20.08
N TRP A 79 17.58 -14.93 -20.22
CA TRP A 79 16.68 -14.56 -19.13
C TRP A 79 16.01 -15.82 -18.58
N ILE A 80 16.22 -16.09 -17.30
CA ILE A 80 15.61 -17.23 -16.59
C ILE A 80 14.64 -16.64 -15.58
N ASN A 81 13.34 -16.80 -15.80
CA ASN A 81 12.30 -16.37 -14.89
C ASN A 81 11.75 -17.56 -14.11
N ILE A 82 11.84 -17.52 -12.78
CA ILE A 82 11.42 -18.61 -11.90
C ILE A 82 10.29 -18.12 -11.01
N ASN A 83 9.13 -18.75 -11.15
CA ASN A 83 7.96 -18.50 -10.33
C ASN A 83 7.82 -19.59 -9.27
N GLY A 84 7.68 -19.19 -8.01
CA GLY A 84 7.42 -20.09 -6.89
C GLY A 84 8.64 -20.34 -6.02
N LEU A 85 8.91 -19.42 -5.08
CA LEU A 85 10.01 -19.54 -4.10
C LEU A 85 9.79 -20.61 -3.02
N SER A 86 8.64 -21.29 -3.02
CA SER A 86 8.32 -22.29 -2.00
C SER A 86 9.09 -23.60 -2.16
N ASP A 87 9.63 -23.88 -3.35
CA ASP A 87 10.47 -25.06 -3.59
C ASP A 87 11.93 -24.76 -3.26
N THR A 88 12.30 -25.01 -2.00
CA THR A 88 13.66 -24.77 -1.52
C THR A 88 14.70 -25.71 -2.14
N VAL A 89 14.28 -26.86 -2.69
CA VAL A 89 15.17 -27.79 -3.37
C VAL A 89 15.59 -27.21 -4.72
N ALA A 90 14.62 -26.75 -5.52
CA ALA A 90 14.90 -26.08 -6.79
C ALA A 90 15.79 -24.84 -6.59
N LEU A 91 15.51 -24.03 -5.56
CA LEU A 91 16.34 -22.88 -5.19
C LEU A 91 17.79 -23.28 -4.86
N THR A 92 17.99 -24.38 -4.12
CA THR A 92 19.33 -24.89 -3.77
C THR A 92 20.09 -25.34 -5.03
N GLN A 93 19.42 -25.99 -5.98
CA GLN A 93 20.04 -26.43 -7.24
C GLN A 93 20.47 -25.23 -8.11
N ILE A 94 19.66 -24.17 -8.17
CA ILE A 94 20.03 -22.92 -8.85
C ILE A 94 21.28 -22.32 -8.20
N ALA A 95 21.32 -22.31 -6.87
CA ALA A 95 22.44 -21.79 -6.10
C ALA A 95 23.75 -22.52 -6.42
N GLU A 96 23.72 -23.85 -6.45
CA GLU A 96 24.89 -24.66 -6.78
C GLU A 96 25.33 -24.48 -8.23
N ARG A 97 24.38 -24.47 -9.18
CA ARG A 97 24.66 -24.33 -10.62
C ARG A 97 25.33 -23.00 -10.96
N TYR A 98 24.84 -21.91 -10.38
CA TYR A 98 25.35 -20.55 -10.62
C TYR A 98 26.37 -20.10 -9.58
N LYS A 99 26.77 -20.99 -8.65
CA LYS A 99 27.72 -20.73 -7.55
C LYS A 99 27.33 -19.50 -6.72
N LEU A 100 26.03 -19.37 -6.44
CA LEU A 100 25.49 -18.28 -5.63
C LEU A 100 25.89 -18.46 -4.17
N HIS A 101 26.23 -17.36 -3.51
CA HIS A 101 26.58 -17.40 -2.10
C HIS A 101 25.34 -17.81 -1.25
N PRO A 102 25.45 -18.67 -0.23
CA PRO A 102 24.30 -19.13 0.56
C PRO A 102 23.44 -18.01 1.16
N LEU A 103 24.04 -16.88 1.51
CA LEU A 103 23.33 -15.68 1.98
C LEU A 103 22.38 -15.08 0.92
N VAL A 104 22.73 -15.17 -0.37
CA VAL A 104 21.84 -14.74 -1.47
C VAL A 104 20.55 -15.56 -1.42
N MET A 105 20.67 -16.87 -1.24
CA MET A 105 19.50 -17.77 -1.21
C MET A 105 18.65 -17.59 0.05
N GLU A 106 19.29 -17.31 1.19
CA GLU A 106 18.57 -16.91 2.40
C GLU A 106 17.73 -15.65 2.15
N ASP A 107 18.29 -14.67 1.45
CA ASP A 107 17.61 -13.41 1.15
C ASP A 107 16.51 -13.56 0.11
N VAL A 108 16.72 -14.39 -0.92
CA VAL A 108 15.69 -14.76 -1.91
C VAL A 108 14.47 -15.39 -1.23
N ALA A 109 14.69 -16.33 -0.30
CA ALA A 109 13.59 -16.97 0.41
C ALA A 109 12.93 -16.05 1.47
N ASN A 110 13.63 -15.00 1.89
CA ASN A 110 13.13 -14.03 2.85
C ASN A 110 12.35 -12.88 2.18
N THR A 111 11.07 -13.11 1.93
CA THR A 111 10.16 -12.16 1.27
C THR A 111 9.93 -10.87 2.04
N SER A 112 10.37 -10.76 3.29
CA SER A 112 10.33 -9.52 4.09
C SER A 112 11.51 -8.57 3.86
N GLN A 113 12.53 -9.00 3.10
CA GLN A 113 13.73 -8.20 2.88
C GLN A 113 13.43 -6.85 2.23
N ARG A 114 14.18 -5.83 2.65
CA ARG A 114 14.16 -4.52 2.02
C ARG A 114 14.89 -4.57 0.67
N PRO A 115 14.53 -3.71 -0.29
CA PRO A 115 15.31 -3.55 -1.49
C PRO A 115 16.78 -3.28 -1.18
N LYS A 116 17.67 -3.97 -1.89
CA LYS A 116 19.12 -3.85 -1.74
C LYS A 116 19.85 -4.28 -3.01
N LEU A 117 21.10 -3.86 -3.14
CA LEU A 117 22.03 -4.34 -4.16
C LEU A 117 23.31 -4.77 -3.48
N ASP A 118 23.69 -6.02 -3.66
CA ASP A 118 24.94 -6.61 -3.19
C ASP A 118 25.80 -7.00 -4.39
N GLU A 119 27.10 -6.71 -4.29
CA GLU A 119 28.07 -6.98 -5.34
C GLU A 119 28.93 -8.18 -4.94
N TYR A 120 28.94 -9.19 -5.80
CA TYR A 120 29.80 -10.36 -5.69
C TYR A 120 30.82 -10.36 -6.84
N SER A 121 31.81 -11.25 -6.78
CA SER A 121 32.86 -11.36 -7.80
C SER A 121 32.32 -11.61 -9.21
N ASP A 122 31.28 -12.44 -9.32
CA ASP A 122 30.81 -12.98 -10.61
C ASP A 122 29.39 -12.53 -10.99
N HIS A 123 28.67 -11.90 -10.05
CA HIS A 123 27.28 -11.48 -10.25
C HIS A 123 26.91 -10.29 -9.36
N LEU A 124 25.87 -9.56 -9.77
CA LEU A 124 25.16 -8.62 -8.90
C LEU A 124 23.87 -9.26 -8.40
N PHE A 125 23.59 -9.10 -7.11
CA PHE A 125 22.33 -9.51 -6.50
C PHE A 125 21.50 -8.28 -6.18
N ILE A 126 20.31 -8.19 -6.76
CA ILE A 126 19.41 -7.05 -6.62
C ILE A 126 18.08 -7.55 -6.09
N VAL A 127 17.60 -6.92 -5.02
CA VAL A 127 16.30 -7.21 -4.42
C VAL A 127 15.45 -5.96 -4.51
N PHE A 128 14.18 -6.12 -4.87
CA PHE A 128 13.19 -5.04 -4.76
C PHE A 128 11.77 -5.58 -4.65
N LYS A 129 10.79 -4.68 -4.67
CA LYS A 129 9.37 -4.99 -4.52
C LYS A 129 8.60 -4.59 -5.76
N MET A 130 7.81 -5.52 -6.27
CA MET A 130 6.78 -5.26 -7.27
C MET A 130 5.46 -4.99 -6.55
N LEU A 131 4.73 -3.98 -7.03
CA LEU A 131 3.43 -3.61 -6.50
C LEU A 131 2.38 -3.76 -7.60
N TYR A 132 1.24 -4.33 -7.26
CA TYR A 132 0.11 -4.48 -8.17
C TYR A 132 -1.19 -4.52 -7.37
N TYR A 133 -2.29 -4.11 -7.99
CA TYR A 133 -3.62 -4.34 -7.45
C TYR A 133 -4.15 -5.68 -7.97
N ASP A 134 -4.73 -6.49 -7.09
CA ASP A 134 -5.43 -7.71 -7.49
C ASP A 134 -6.86 -7.41 -8.00
N ASP A 135 -7.57 -8.45 -8.44
CA ASP A 135 -8.97 -8.37 -8.88
C ASP A 135 -9.94 -7.82 -7.81
N GLN A 136 -9.51 -7.79 -6.54
CA GLN A 136 -10.26 -7.24 -5.40
C GLN A 136 -9.84 -5.80 -5.06
N ASN A 137 -9.03 -5.18 -5.92
CA ASN A 137 -8.48 -3.84 -5.74
C ASN A 137 -7.70 -3.69 -4.42
N GLN A 138 -7.03 -4.76 -3.98
CA GLN A 138 -6.11 -4.74 -2.84
C GLN A 138 -4.67 -4.59 -3.33
N LEU A 139 -3.93 -3.67 -2.70
CA LEU A 139 -2.53 -3.46 -3.01
C LEU A 139 -1.70 -4.62 -2.49
N ASN A 140 -1.14 -5.39 -3.41
CA ASN A 140 -0.23 -6.49 -3.11
C ASN A 140 1.23 -6.05 -3.30
N VAL A 141 2.09 -6.61 -2.46
CA VAL A 141 3.55 -6.46 -2.56
C VAL A 141 4.11 -7.83 -2.84
N GLU A 142 4.95 -7.92 -3.86
CA GLU A 142 5.70 -9.12 -4.19
C GLU A 142 7.19 -8.85 -4.12
N HIS A 143 7.92 -9.79 -3.52
CA HIS A 143 9.36 -9.80 -3.51
C HIS A 143 9.90 -10.28 -4.85
N ILE A 144 10.80 -9.50 -5.44
CA ILE A 144 11.56 -9.88 -6.62
C ILE A 144 13.04 -9.86 -6.29
N SER A 145 13.71 -10.92 -6.74
CA SER A 145 15.15 -11.06 -6.67
C SER A 145 15.71 -11.23 -8.08
N LEU A 146 16.71 -10.41 -8.43
CA LEU A 146 17.44 -10.50 -9.67
C LEU A 146 18.90 -10.87 -9.40
N ILE A 147 19.43 -11.76 -10.22
CA ILE A 147 20.84 -12.12 -10.22
C ILE A 147 21.37 -11.86 -11.63
N LEU A 148 22.17 -10.81 -11.77
CA LEU A 148 22.79 -10.41 -13.01
C LEU A 148 24.18 -11.02 -13.10
N GLY A 149 24.40 -11.90 -14.07
CA GLY A 149 25.72 -12.39 -14.47
C GLY A 149 26.17 -11.80 -15.80
N LYS A 150 27.27 -12.32 -16.36
CA LYS A 150 27.88 -11.79 -17.59
C LYS A 150 26.95 -11.86 -18.82
N THR A 151 26.23 -12.96 -18.98
CA THR A 151 25.36 -13.24 -20.15
C THR A 151 23.99 -13.76 -19.74
N TYR A 152 23.63 -13.64 -18.46
CA TYR A 152 22.36 -14.14 -17.96
C TYR A 152 21.76 -13.19 -16.92
N LEU A 153 20.43 -13.22 -16.82
CA LEU A 153 19.66 -12.62 -15.76
C LEU A 153 18.72 -13.69 -15.20
N ILE A 154 18.85 -13.99 -13.91
CA ILE A 154 17.89 -14.84 -13.20
C ILE A 154 16.94 -13.93 -12.46
N CYS A 155 15.64 -14.08 -12.71
CA CYS A 155 14.56 -13.40 -12.00
C CYS A 155 13.82 -14.44 -11.18
N LEU A 156 13.69 -14.22 -9.87
CA LEU A 156 12.96 -15.09 -8.96
C LEU A 156 11.77 -14.34 -8.37
N GLN A 157 10.59 -14.95 -8.48
CA GLN A 157 9.30 -14.38 -8.11
C GLN A 157 8.53 -15.31 -7.18
N GLU A 158 7.66 -14.74 -6.34
CA GLU A 158 6.88 -15.50 -5.38
C GLU A 158 5.72 -16.26 -6.02
N TYR A 159 5.10 -15.70 -7.08
CA TYR A 159 3.85 -16.22 -7.63
C TYR A 159 3.69 -15.90 -9.12
N ASP A 160 2.72 -16.56 -9.76
CA ASP A 160 2.39 -16.32 -11.17
C ASP A 160 1.69 -14.97 -11.36
N GLY A 161 2.11 -14.25 -12.41
CA GLY A 161 1.60 -12.93 -12.73
C GLY A 161 2.61 -11.87 -12.37
N ASP A 162 3.09 -11.16 -13.39
CA ASP A 162 4.11 -10.15 -13.25
C ASP A 162 3.88 -9.01 -14.26
N VAL A 163 4.75 -8.02 -14.18
CA VAL A 163 4.66 -6.80 -14.99
C VAL A 163 5.58 -6.85 -16.21
N PHE A 164 6.14 -8.02 -16.52
CA PHE A 164 7.21 -8.21 -17.50
C PHE A 164 6.71 -8.61 -18.88
N ASP A 165 5.41 -8.76 -19.10
CA ASP A 165 4.85 -9.10 -20.42
C ASP A 165 5.28 -8.12 -21.51
N GLY A 166 5.34 -6.82 -21.18
CA GLY A 166 5.88 -5.81 -22.10
C GLY A 166 7.35 -6.07 -22.47
N VAL A 167 8.15 -6.64 -21.56
CA VAL A 167 9.53 -7.03 -21.83
C VAL A 167 9.58 -8.28 -22.71
N ARG A 168 8.79 -9.31 -22.38
CA ARG A 168 8.66 -10.55 -23.17
C ARG A 168 8.28 -10.26 -24.61
N GLU A 169 7.25 -9.43 -24.82
CA GLU A 169 6.79 -9.05 -26.15
C GLU A 169 7.83 -8.27 -26.95
N ARG A 170 8.64 -7.42 -26.29
CA ARG A 170 9.76 -6.74 -26.94
C ARG A 170 10.86 -7.70 -27.37
N ILE A 171 11.12 -8.76 -26.60
CA ILE A 171 12.05 -9.83 -26.96
C ILE A 171 11.48 -10.65 -28.13
N ARG A 172 10.24 -11.17 -28.01
CA ARG A 172 9.56 -11.96 -29.05
C ARG A 172 9.52 -11.26 -30.41
N HIS A 173 9.26 -9.96 -30.41
CA HIS A 173 9.11 -9.18 -31.64
C HIS A 173 10.34 -8.35 -32.03
N ALA A 174 11.48 -8.54 -31.38
CA ALA A 174 12.70 -7.75 -31.62
C ALA A 174 12.47 -6.23 -31.61
N LYS A 175 11.60 -5.75 -30.72
CA LYS A 175 11.23 -4.33 -30.63
C LYS A 175 12.19 -3.59 -29.71
N GLY A 176 12.63 -2.42 -30.15
CA GLY A 176 13.48 -1.53 -29.36
C GLY A 176 14.91 -2.06 -29.26
N ARG A 177 15.49 -2.02 -28.06
CA ARG A 177 16.91 -2.27 -27.81
C ARG A 177 17.21 -3.51 -26.99
N VAL A 178 16.18 -4.27 -26.57
CA VAL A 178 16.35 -5.39 -25.62
C VAL A 178 17.25 -6.48 -26.20
N ARG A 179 17.01 -6.91 -27.45
CA ARG A 179 17.79 -7.98 -28.11
C ARG A 179 19.23 -7.59 -28.47
N SER A 180 19.46 -6.30 -28.72
CA SER A 180 20.75 -5.75 -29.15
C SER A 180 21.66 -5.32 -28.01
N ASN A 181 21.28 -5.60 -26.77
CA ASN A 181 22.06 -5.26 -25.58
C ASN A 181 22.23 -6.47 -24.67
N GLY A 182 23.11 -6.33 -23.68
CA GLY A 182 23.45 -7.41 -22.75
C GLY A 182 22.41 -7.61 -21.65
N ALA A 183 22.71 -8.56 -20.77
CA ALA A 183 21.92 -8.85 -19.58
C ALA A 183 21.77 -7.63 -18.63
N ASP A 184 22.70 -6.67 -18.70
CA ASP A 184 22.65 -5.41 -17.97
C ASP A 184 21.49 -4.51 -18.43
N TYR A 185 21.29 -4.38 -19.74
CA TYR A 185 20.14 -3.66 -20.28
C TYR A 185 18.83 -4.39 -20.00
N LEU A 186 18.83 -5.72 -20.04
CA LEU A 186 17.66 -6.50 -19.61
C LEU A 186 17.32 -6.24 -18.14
N THR A 187 18.32 -6.19 -17.27
CA THR A 187 18.15 -5.86 -15.84
C THR A 187 17.49 -4.50 -15.68
N TYR A 188 17.98 -3.48 -16.41
CA TYR A 188 17.32 -2.18 -16.50
C TYR A 188 15.87 -2.32 -16.95
N ALA A 189 15.60 -3.00 -18.07
CA ALA A 189 14.26 -3.12 -18.65
C ALA A 189 13.24 -3.81 -17.71
N ILE A 190 13.71 -4.75 -16.88
CA ILE A 190 12.91 -5.42 -15.85
C ILE A 190 12.61 -4.47 -14.68
N MET A 191 13.62 -3.72 -14.21
CA MET A 191 13.42 -2.73 -13.15
C MET A 191 12.54 -1.56 -13.60
N ASP A 192 12.68 -1.14 -14.85
CA ASP A 192 11.88 -0.11 -15.53
C ASP A 192 10.41 -0.52 -15.60
N ALA A 193 10.11 -1.75 -16.06
CA ALA A 193 8.75 -2.28 -16.07
C ALA A 193 8.09 -2.31 -14.67
N VAL A 194 8.89 -2.56 -13.62
CA VAL A 194 8.41 -2.49 -12.24
C VAL A 194 8.13 -1.06 -11.82
N ILE A 195 9.04 -0.12 -12.09
CA ILE A 195 8.87 1.29 -11.74
C ILE A 195 7.72 1.95 -12.52
N ASP A 196 7.53 1.59 -13.80
CA ASP A 196 6.37 1.97 -14.59
C ASP A 196 5.05 1.56 -13.92
N HIS A 197 5.02 0.36 -13.34
CA HIS A 197 3.85 -0.06 -12.57
C HIS A 197 3.62 0.76 -11.30
N TYR A 198 4.66 1.35 -10.66
CA TYR A 198 4.44 2.29 -9.56
C TYR A 198 3.65 3.52 -10.01
N PHE A 199 3.81 3.99 -11.25
CA PHE A 199 3.00 5.09 -11.77
C PHE A 199 1.52 4.71 -11.90
N ILE A 200 1.23 3.49 -12.35
CA ILE A 200 -0.14 2.95 -12.38
C ILE A 200 -0.75 2.92 -10.96
N ILE A 201 0.03 2.47 -9.96
CA ILE A 201 -0.40 2.47 -8.56
C ILE A 201 -0.65 3.89 -8.04
N ILE A 202 0.23 4.84 -8.37
CA ILE A 202 0.10 6.25 -7.98
C ILE A 202 -1.17 6.87 -8.57
N GLU A 203 -1.50 6.59 -9.83
CA GLU A 203 -2.70 7.11 -10.47
C GLU A 203 -3.96 6.58 -9.76
N GLN A 204 -4.00 5.28 -9.46
CA GLN A 204 -5.12 4.69 -8.72
C GLN A 204 -5.24 5.25 -7.30
N LEU A 205 -4.11 5.51 -6.63
CA LEU A 205 -4.11 6.18 -5.32
C LEU A 205 -4.62 7.62 -5.43
N SER A 206 -4.29 8.37 -6.49
CA SER A 206 -4.86 9.71 -6.74
C SER A 206 -6.37 9.65 -6.77
N ASN A 207 -6.92 8.77 -7.60
CA ASN A 207 -8.36 8.61 -7.76
C ASN A 207 -9.04 8.24 -6.43
N LYS A 208 -8.45 7.33 -5.64
CA LYS A 208 -8.97 6.98 -4.31
C LYS A 208 -8.92 8.15 -3.31
N ILE A 209 -7.90 9.00 -3.39
CA ILE A 209 -7.77 10.21 -2.54
C ILE A 209 -8.85 11.22 -2.91
N GLU A 210 -8.99 11.53 -4.20
CA GLU A 210 -9.98 12.47 -4.73
C GLU A 210 -11.42 12.02 -4.40
N GLU A 211 -11.75 10.75 -4.62
CA GLU A 211 -13.06 10.21 -4.25
C GLU A 211 -13.35 10.32 -2.75
N LEU A 212 -12.34 10.15 -1.90
CA LEU A 212 -12.49 10.24 -0.45
C LEU A 212 -12.61 11.69 0.01
N GLU A 213 -11.88 12.60 -0.62
CA GLU A 213 -12.00 14.04 -0.41
C GLU A 213 -13.41 14.53 -0.71
N ASP A 214 -13.96 14.16 -1.88
CA ASP A 214 -15.32 14.52 -2.27
C ASP A 214 -16.37 13.98 -1.29
N LYS A 215 -16.21 12.75 -0.79
CA LYS A 215 -17.10 12.16 0.23
C LYS A 215 -17.05 12.94 1.54
N ILE A 216 -15.84 13.30 2.00
CA ILE A 216 -15.67 14.07 3.25
C ILE A 216 -16.24 15.48 3.09
N TYR A 217 -16.17 16.07 1.91
CA TYR A 217 -16.72 17.40 1.62
C TYR A 217 -18.26 17.39 1.54
N THR A 218 -18.84 16.38 0.90
CA THR A 218 -20.29 16.31 0.63
C THR A 218 -21.10 15.76 1.79
N ASP A 219 -20.62 14.74 2.50
CA ASP A 219 -21.32 14.10 3.62
C ASP A 219 -20.59 14.29 4.94
N ASN A 220 -20.82 15.44 5.58
CA ASN A 220 -20.26 15.77 6.90
C ASN A 220 -20.90 14.95 8.06
N SER A 221 -21.83 14.03 7.77
CA SER A 221 -22.55 13.26 8.78
C SER A 221 -21.92 11.88 9.05
N GLN A 222 -21.08 11.39 8.14
CA GLN A 222 -20.40 10.11 8.31
C GLN A 222 -18.99 10.31 8.85
N ASN A 223 -18.44 9.25 9.48
CA ASN A 223 -17.05 9.25 9.94
C ASN A 223 -16.21 8.38 9.00
N TYR A 224 -15.33 9.03 8.23
CA TYR A 224 -14.47 8.36 7.24
C TYR A 224 -13.11 7.93 7.77
N SER A 225 -12.86 8.02 9.08
CA SER A 225 -11.55 7.70 9.68
C SER A 225 -11.01 6.32 9.28
N GLN A 226 -11.86 5.31 9.12
CA GLN A 226 -11.41 3.98 8.72
C GLN A 226 -10.91 3.93 7.27
N GLU A 227 -11.61 4.60 6.35
CA GLU A 227 -11.24 4.67 4.94
C GLU A 227 -9.94 5.47 4.76
N ILE A 228 -9.83 6.62 5.46
CA ILE A 228 -8.59 7.43 5.50
C ILE A 228 -7.41 6.60 6.01
N GLN A 229 -7.60 5.80 7.07
CA GLN A 229 -6.53 4.97 7.63
C GLN A 229 -6.14 3.80 6.71
N THR A 230 -7.08 3.22 5.96
CA THR A 230 -6.76 2.19 4.95
C THR A 230 -5.94 2.79 3.82
N LEU A 231 -6.37 3.93 3.28
CA LEU A 231 -5.64 4.63 2.21
C LEU A 231 -4.25 5.08 2.66
N LYS A 232 -4.13 5.59 3.90
CA LYS A 232 -2.84 5.91 4.52
C LYS A 232 -1.89 4.70 4.56
N LYS A 233 -2.42 3.51 4.84
CA LYS A 233 -1.61 2.28 4.87
C LYS A 233 -1.12 1.90 3.48
N GLU A 234 -1.98 1.99 2.46
CA GLU A 234 -1.58 1.74 1.06
C GLU A 234 -0.44 2.68 0.65
N VAL A 235 -0.58 4.00 0.88
CA VAL A 235 0.48 4.99 0.58
C VAL A 235 1.79 4.68 1.32
N ILE A 236 1.72 4.30 2.60
CA ILE A 236 2.90 3.92 3.38
C ILE A 236 3.55 2.64 2.82
N GLN A 237 2.77 1.70 2.31
CA GLN A 237 3.26 0.47 1.70
C GLN A 237 4.03 0.78 0.40
N VAL A 238 3.50 1.65 -0.47
CA VAL A 238 4.23 2.16 -1.64
C VAL A 238 5.54 2.83 -1.22
N ARG A 239 5.48 3.77 -0.27
CA ARG A 239 6.66 4.49 0.25
C ARG A 239 7.76 3.55 0.74
N ARG A 240 7.39 2.51 1.50
CA ARG A 240 8.33 1.53 2.06
C ARG A 240 9.03 0.70 0.98
N SER A 241 8.41 0.56 -0.18
CA SER A 241 8.95 -0.18 -1.32
C SER A 241 9.84 0.71 -2.21
N ILE A 242 9.38 1.92 -2.55
CA ILE A 242 10.11 2.80 -3.49
C ILE A 242 11.34 3.49 -2.86
N PHE A 243 11.26 3.90 -1.58
CA PHE A 243 12.32 4.69 -0.97
C PHE A 243 13.67 3.95 -0.90
N PRO A 244 13.72 2.66 -0.50
CA PRO A 244 14.95 1.89 -0.57
C PRO A 244 15.34 1.52 -2.01
N LEU A 245 14.38 1.37 -2.93
CA LEU A 245 14.66 1.12 -4.35
C LEU A 245 15.44 2.27 -4.98
N ARG A 246 15.19 3.53 -4.60
CA ARG A 246 16.03 4.67 -5.04
C ARG A 246 17.51 4.45 -4.70
N GLU A 247 17.82 3.96 -3.50
CA GLU A 247 19.21 3.70 -3.10
C GLU A 247 19.82 2.54 -3.89
N VAL A 248 19.02 1.52 -4.21
CA VAL A 248 19.41 0.41 -5.10
C VAL A 248 19.76 0.93 -6.49
N VAL A 249 18.91 1.75 -7.09
CA VAL A 249 19.14 2.33 -8.43
C VAL A 249 20.33 3.29 -8.43
N ASN A 250 20.47 4.12 -7.38
CA ASN A 250 21.64 5.00 -7.19
C ASN A 250 22.95 4.21 -7.06
N LYS A 251 22.92 3.08 -6.34
CA LYS A 251 24.08 2.19 -6.24
C LYS A 251 24.37 1.57 -7.61
N LEU A 252 23.36 1.08 -8.32
CA LEU A 252 23.50 0.51 -9.66
C LEU A 252 24.08 1.50 -10.67
N GLU A 253 23.69 2.79 -10.60
CA GLU A 253 24.23 3.86 -11.46
C GLU A 253 25.73 4.08 -11.24
N LYS A 254 26.17 3.96 -10.00
CA LYS A 254 27.56 4.22 -9.56
C LYS A 254 28.46 3.00 -9.55
N VAL A 255 27.91 1.81 -9.76
CA VAL A 255 28.69 0.57 -9.76
C VAL A 255 29.67 0.60 -10.94
N GLU A 256 30.96 0.55 -10.63
CA GLU A 256 32.05 0.41 -11.59
C GLU A 256 32.42 -1.07 -11.72
N ASN A 257 31.48 -1.88 -12.23
CA ASN A 257 31.66 -3.32 -12.44
C ASN A 257 31.61 -3.65 -13.93
N HIS A 258 32.36 -4.66 -14.36
CA HIS A 258 32.36 -5.18 -15.74
C HIS A 258 30.99 -5.71 -16.20
N LEU A 259 30.07 -6.00 -15.27
CA LEU A 259 28.72 -6.47 -15.56
C LEU A 259 27.79 -5.36 -16.06
N VAL A 260 28.01 -4.09 -15.70
CA VAL A 260 27.14 -2.97 -16.08
C VAL A 260 27.89 -2.06 -17.04
N LEU A 261 27.44 -2.00 -18.29
CA LEU A 261 28.13 -1.21 -19.31
C LEU A 261 27.81 0.28 -19.16
N LYS A 262 28.77 1.16 -19.50
CA LYS A 262 28.58 2.63 -19.47
C LYS A 262 27.39 3.11 -20.29
N LYS A 263 27.07 2.43 -21.39
CA LYS A 263 25.88 2.75 -22.21
C LYS A 263 24.57 2.52 -21.43
N THR A 264 24.56 1.57 -20.51
CA THR A 264 23.39 1.20 -19.69
C THR A 264 23.18 2.19 -18.54
N GLN A 265 24.26 2.81 -18.05
CA GLN A 265 24.19 3.84 -16.98
C GLN A 265 23.27 5.02 -17.32
N VAL A 266 23.18 5.41 -18.61
CA VAL A 266 22.26 6.48 -19.04
C VAL A 266 20.79 6.11 -18.77
N PHE A 267 20.43 4.85 -18.98
CA PHE A 267 19.09 4.34 -18.71
C PHE A 267 18.84 4.15 -17.21
N VAL A 268 19.85 3.71 -16.46
CA VAL A 268 19.76 3.62 -14.99
C VAL A 268 19.58 5.00 -14.35
N ARG A 269 20.13 6.07 -14.96
CA ARG A 269 19.90 7.44 -14.51
C ARG A 269 18.46 7.89 -14.72
N ASP A 270 17.86 7.58 -15.87
CA ASP A 270 16.43 7.82 -16.12
C ASP A 270 15.56 7.08 -15.09
N LEU A 271 15.91 5.81 -14.82
CA LEU A 271 15.26 5.01 -13.78
C LEU A 271 15.38 5.68 -12.39
N TYR A 272 16.53 6.26 -12.08
CA TYR A 272 16.75 6.99 -10.83
C TYR A 272 15.82 8.21 -10.73
N ASP A 273 15.72 9.00 -11.80
CA ASP A 273 14.83 10.16 -11.86
C ASP A 273 13.35 9.74 -11.70
N HIS A 274 12.92 8.64 -12.33
CA HIS A 274 11.59 8.07 -12.13
C HIS A 274 11.35 7.65 -10.67
N THR A 275 12.34 7.04 -9.99
CA THR A 275 12.16 6.73 -8.56
C THR A 275 11.96 7.97 -7.70
N ILE A 276 12.63 9.09 -8.02
CA ILE A 276 12.45 10.37 -7.32
C ILE A 276 11.02 10.88 -7.54
N GLN A 277 10.54 10.89 -8.79
CA GLN A 277 9.20 11.36 -9.12
C GLN A 277 8.11 10.56 -8.37
N VAL A 278 8.24 9.24 -8.32
CA VAL A 278 7.34 8.36 -7.55
C VAL A 278 7.40 8.70 -6.06
N ILE A 279 8.59 8.91 -5.49
CA ILE A 279 8.76 9.28 -4.08
C ILE A 279 8.09 10.62 -3.76
N GLU A 280 8.33 11.65 -4.58
CA GLU A 280 7.75 12.99 -4.38
C GLU A 280 6.22 12.94 -4.40
N THR A 281 5.65 12.21 -5.36
CA THR A 281 4.20 12.05 -5.47
C THR A 281 3.60 11.33 -4.25
N VAL A 282 4.26 10.27 -3.78
CA VAL A 282 3.85 9.53 -2.58
C VAL A 282 3.91 10.39 -1.32
N GLU A 283 4.89 11.30 -1.22
CA GLU A 283 5.00 12.24 -0.11
C GLU A 283 3.86 13.27 -0.14
N VAL A 284 3.51 13.81 -1.33
CA VAL A 284 2.34 14.68 -1.51
C VAL A 284 1.07 13.98 -1.06
N TYR A 285 0.83 12.74 -1.50
CA TYR A 285 -0.35 11.96 -1.09
C TYR A 285 -0.42 11.73 0.41
N ARG A 286 0.71 11.46 1.06
CA ARG A 286 0.75 11.28 2.51
C ARG A 286 0.29 12.56 3.24
N ASP A 287 0.74 13.71 2.76
CA ASP A 287 0.41 15.00 3.36
C ASP A 287 -1.05 15.38 3.07
N THR A 288 -1.57 15.12 1.86
CA THR A 288 -3.00 15.27 1.52
C THR A 288 -3.87 14.40 2.42
N ILE A 289 -3.53 13.12 2.62
CA ILE A 289 -4.28 12.21 3.50
C ILE A 289 -4.28 12.70 4.95
N ALA A 290 -3.18 13.32 5.42
CA ALA A 290 -3.15 13.95 6.74
C ALA A 290 -4.16 15.11 6.81
N GLY A 291 -4.20 15.97 5.78
CA GLY A 291 -5.21 17.03 5.65
C GLY A 291 -6.65 16.51 5.65
N LEU A 292 -6.92 15.40 4.95
CA LEU A 292 -8.25 14.76 4.96
C LEU A 292 -8.65 14.26 6.35
N MET A 293 -7.71 13.71 7.12
CA MET A 293 -7.96 13.28 8.50
C MET A 293 -8.34 14.46 9.40
N ASP A 294 -7.65 15.59 9.24
CA ASP A 294 -7.92 16.80 10.00
C ASP A 294 -9.28 17.40 9.61
N MET A 295 -9.57 17.49 8.31
CA MET A 295 -10.87 17.95 7.80
C MET A 295 -12.03 17.09 8.32
N ASN A 296 -11.92 15.76 8.24
CA ASN A 296 -12.93 14.85 8.78
C ASN A 296 -13.11 15.05 10.31
N SER A 297 -12.04 15.27 11.05
CA SER A 297 -12.10 15.54 12.49
C SER A 297 -12.79 16.87 12.80
N THR A 298 -12.51 17.91 12.01
CA THR A 298 -13.19 19.21 12.10
C THR A 298 -14.68 19.10 11.79
N ASN A 299 -15.07 18.34 10.76
CA ASN A 299 -16.48 18.08 10.43
C ASN A 299 -17.22 17.40 11.58
N ILE A 300 -16.60 16.39 12.21
CA ILE A 300 -17.15 15.72 13.39
C ILE A 300 -17.32 16.71 14.55
N ALA A 301 -16.33 17.56 14.81
CA ALA A 301 -16.40 18.57 15.88
C ALA A 301 -17.48 19.61 15.61
N ASN A 302 -17.60 20.10 14.37
CA ASN A 302 -18.64 21.04 13.96
C ASN A 302 -20.04 20.44 14.14
N ARG A 303 -20.22 19.17 13.75
CA ARG A 303 -21.48 18.46 13.97
C ARG A 303 -21.80 18.31 15.45
N MET A 304 -20.81 17.95 16.28
CA MET A 304 -20.99 17.87 17.72
C MET A 304 -21.42 19.23 18.29
N ASN A 305 -20.82 20.32 17.82
CA ASN A 305 -21.22 21.68 18.20
C ASN A 305 -22.66 21.99 17.79
N GLU A 306 -23.11 21.61 16.59
CA GLU A 306 -24.51 21.80 16.16
C GLU A 306 -25.49 20.98 17.02
N VAL A 307 -25.18 19.72 17.31
CA VAL A 307 -26.01 18.89 18.21
C VAL A 307 -26.10 19.50 19.61
N MET A 308 -24.97 19.97 20.15
CA MET A 308 -24.92 20.64 21.44
C MET A 308 -25.71 21.96 21.45
N LYS A 309 -25.67 22.75 20.38
CA LYS A 309 -26.49 23.95 20.23
C LYS A 309 -27.97 23.61 20.30
N VAL A 310 -28.44 22.62 19.51
CA VAL A 310 -29.85 22.21 19.50
C VAL A 310 -30.30 21.74 20.89
N LEU A 311 -29.51 20.89 21.55
CA LEU A 311 -29.83 20.43 22.91
C LEU A 311 -29.89 21.60 23.91
N THR A 312 -28.97 22.56 23.79
CA THR A 312 -28.91 23.74 24.67
C THR A 312 -30.12 24.66 24.47
N ILE A 313 -30.56 24.86 23.22
CA ILE A 313 -31.76 25.65 22.89
C ILE A 313 -32.99 25.01 23.53
N ILE A 314 -33.17 23.69 23.34
CA ILE A 314 -34.29 22.94 23.93
C ILE A 314 -34.23 23.05 25.46
N ALA A 315 -33.09 22.77 26.08
CA ALA A 315 -32.93 22.81 27.52
C ALA A 315 -33.21 24.20 28.12
N THR A 316 -32.67 25.26 27.52
CA THR A 316 -32.83 26.63 28.01
C THR A 316 -34.28 27.11 27.91
N ILE A 317 -35.02 26.63 26.89
CA ILE A 317 -36.45 26.90 26.75
C ILE A 317 -37.25 26.14 27.82
N PHE A 318 -37.03 24.83 27.99
CA PHE A 318 -37.86 23.99 28.85
C PHE A 318 -37.52 24.09 30.33
N ILE A 319 -36.26 24.26 30.75
CA ILE A 319 -35.87 24.24 32.18
C ILE A 319 -36.64 25.30 33.00
N PRO A 320 -36.71 26.59 32.61
CA PRO A 320 -37.48 27.60 33.35
C PRO A 320 -38.98 27.31 33.33
N MET A 321 -39.50 26.82 32.21
CA MET A 321 -40.91 26.45 32.05
C MET A 321 -41.30 25.29 32.96
N THR A 322 -40.49 24.23 33.01
CA THR A 322 -40.69 23.08 33.89
C THR A 322 -40.53 23.47 35.35
N PHE A 323 -39.58 24.36 35.68
CA PHE A 323 -39.44 24.89 37.03
C PHE A 323 -40.69 25.64 37.48
N LEU A 324 -41.24 26.53 36.64
CA LEU A 324 -42.49 27.24 36.93
C LEU A 324 -43.67 26.27 37.10
N ALA A 325 -43.85 25.33 36.18
CA ALA A 325 -44.88 24.30 36.31
C ALA A 325 -44.69 23.44 37.57
N GLY A 326 -43.44 23.18 37.96
CA GLY A 326 -43.08 22.48 39.18
C GLY A 326 -43.56 23.22 40.42
N ILE A 327 -43.28 24.53 40.55
CA ILE A 327 -43.73 25.37 41.68
C ILE A 327 -45.26 25.30 41.83
N TYR A 328 -46.00 25.54 40.76
CA TYR A 328 -47.46 25.53 40.79
C TYR A 328 -48.07 24.12 40.86
N GLY A 329 -47.26 23.07 40.71
CA GLY A 329 -47.63 21.67 40.91
C GLY A 329 -47.38 21.18 42.34
N MET A 330 -46.84 22.01 43.24
CA MET A 330 -46.60 21.62 44.64
C MET A 330 -47.87 21.76 45.48
N ASN A 331 -48.10 20.81 46.39
CA ASN A 331 -49.24 20.80 47.31
C ASN A 331 -49.02 21.72 48.51
N PHE A 332 -49.01 23.04 48.30
CA PHE A 332 -48.97 24.02 49.40
C PHE A 332 -50.35 24.60 49.69
N GLU A 333 -50.61 24.88 50.96
CA GLU A 333 -51.90 25.40 51.44
C GLU A 333 -52.07 26.91 51.17
N HIS A 334 -50.98 27.68 51.10
CA HIS A 334 -51.00 29.14 50.91
C HIS A 334 -50.13 29.56 49.71
N ILE A 335 -50.67 29.41 48.49
CA ILE A 335 -50.12 30.04 47.27
C ILE A 335 -51.07 31.19 46.88
N PRO A 336 -50.73 32.45 47.18
CA PRO A 336 -51.64 33.59 46.99
C PRO A 336 -52.09 33.76 45.52
N GLU A 337 -51.26 33.34 44.56
CA GLU A 337 -51.52 33.43 43.13
C GLU A 337 -52.63 32.46 42.64
N LEU A 338 -52.90 31.36 43.35
CA LEU A 338 -53.95 30.39 42.99
C LEU A 338 -55.37 30.91 43.27
N ALA A 339 -55.51 31.87 44.20
CA ALA A 339 -56.82 32.46 44.54
C ALA A 339 -57.29 33.51 43.52
N ILE A 340 -56.45 33.88 42.55
CA ILE A 340 -56.77 34.85 41.50
C ILE A 340 -57.71 34.19 40.48
N LYS A 341 -58.88 34.81 40.22
CA LYS A 341 -59.95 34.29 39.35
C LYS A 341 -59.46 33.83 37.96
N ASP A 342 -58.49 34.54 37.38
CA ASP A 342 -57.89 34.25 36.06
C ASP A 342 -56.41 33.80 36.15
N GLY A 343 -55.94 33.34 37.32
CA GLY A 343 -54.54 32.97 37.59
C GLY A 343 -53.96 31.96 36.59
N TYR A 344 -54.78 31.00 36.14
CA TYR A 344 -54.39 30.02 35.13
C TYR A 344 -54.00 30.65 33.78
N TYR A 345 -54.75 31.66 33.33
CA TYR A 345 -54.46 32.36 32.07
C TYR A 345 -53.22 33.24 32.20
N TYR A 346 -53.01 33.89 33.35
CA TYR A 346 -51.79 34.67 33.61
C TYR A 346 -50.54 33.78 33.61
N PHE A 347 -50.62 32.58 34.18
CA PHE A 347 -49.54 31.59 34.15
C PHE A 347 -49.17 31.19 32.72
N TRP A 348 -50.15 30.80 31.90
CA TRP A 348 -49.91 30.47 30.49
C TRP A 348 -49.35 31.65 29.69
N GLY A 349 -49.84 32.86 29.95
CA GLY A 349 -49.30 34.09 29.37
C GLY A 349 -47.81 34.25 29.68
N ALA A 350 -47.41 34.07 30.95
CA ALA A 350 -46.01 34.12 31.36
C ALA A 350 -45.16 33.03 30.68
N MET A 351 -45.65 31.79 30.61
CA MET A 351 -44.95 30.69 29.92
C MET A 351 -44.71 30.98 28.44
N ILE A 352 -45.74 31.47 27.73
CA ILE A 352 -45.64 31.84 26.31
C ILE A 352 -44.66 32.99 26.13
N VAL A 353 -44.70 34.00 27.00
CA VAL A 353 -43.75 35.13 26.94
C VAL A 353 -42.30 34.65 27.12
N ILE A 354 -42.02 33.76 28.08
CA ILE A 354 -40.68 33.19 28.30
C ILE A 354 -40.23 32.37 27.08
N PHE A 355 -41.13 31.56 26.52
CA PHE A 355 -40.87 30.75 25.32
C PHE A 355 -40.50 31.64 24.12
N VAL A 356 -41.34 32.64 23.83
CA VAL A 356 -41.12 33.57 22.71
C VAL A 356 -39.87 34.42 22.94
N ALA A 357 -39.63 34.93 24.15
CA ALA A 357 -38.44 35.69 24.49
C ALA A 357 -37.16 34.86 24.28
N SER A 358 -37.16 33.59 24.67
CA SER A 358 -36.04 32.67 24.46
C SER A 358 -35.81 32.40 22.98
N LEU A 359 -36.87 32.17 22.18
CA LEU A 359 -36.75 32.00 20.73
C LEU A 359 -36.17 33.24 20.05
N VAL A 360 -36.64 34.43 20.41
CA VAL A 360 -36.13 35.70 19.87
C VAL A 360 -34.66 35.89 20.24
N TYR A 361 -34.28 35.55 21.47
CA TYR A 361 -32.89 35.59 21.91
C TYR A 361 -31.98 34.67 21.08
N PHE A 362 -32.36 33.41 20.89
CA PHE A 362 -31.57 32.45 20.11
C PHE A 362 -31.51 32.80 18.61
N LYS A 363 -32.60 33.32 18.05
CA LYS A 363 -32.63 33.82 16.66
C LYS A 363 -31.67 35.01 16.49
N ARG A 364 -31.61 35.94 17.46
CA ARG A 364 -30.65 37.06 17.44
C ARG A 364 -29.19 36.60 17.55
N LYS A 365 -28.94 35.51 18.28
CA LYS A 365 -27.61 34.90 18.40
C LYS A 365 -27.18 34.08 17.18
N LYS A 366 -28.04 33.91 16.17
CA LYS A 366 -27.83 33.02 15.00
C LYS A 366 -27.59 31.56 15.39
N TRP A 367 -28.22 31.11 16.47
CA TRP A 367 -28.19 29.71 16.89
C TRP A 367 -29.42 28.95 16.36
N LEU A 368 -30.34 29.68 15.73
CA LEU A 368 -31.65 29.25 15.26
C LEU A 368 -31.88 29.76 13.84
#